data_AF-A0A448YYV8-F1
#
_entry.id   AF-A0A448YYV8-F1
#
_cell.length_a   1.000
_cell.length_b   1.000
_cell.length_c   1.000
_cell.angle_alpha   90.00
_cell.angle_beta   90.00
_cell.angle_gamma   90.00
#
_symmetry.space_group_name_H-M   'P 1'
#
loop_
_entity.id
_entity.type
_entity.pdbx_description
1 polymer ?
#
loop_
_entity_poly.entity_id
_entity_poly.type
_entity_poly.pdbx_seq_one_letter_code
_entity_poly.pdbx_strand_id
1 'polypeptide(L)'
;MNRRPPDSERPSLRMTTKNAIMIGSCMLLAFLQLKFAPPSPFLSDPEQTLPLPLTSSMMFEQYENGGLYKTHFEAPYTEYPCQPRKIHLSPSSDVDPGSNVFNATVSFNLDAKGVVQHSDVVTTVEYGLGNNTEGKIVIRYDNLNNNTITDDFTILRFNYTNPETGEFYQSDLIHHVLLKDLKAGRERYWYHIKVELVEQRLFSESAMIQPSVHSILLSQTNPNNNAPLRGSPLRDLERYGHATRSTNRMEEQPQSKTSGGDAAATVVVGETPVYEFTTPPLYGQPTSIALVGDLGQTKNSTRTMARILDAAKGVDHDDLSSDEPQGVGLVTNLFIAGDLSYSDGDPHRWDSWLDLAEPLLREVPFASIPGNHEIECNKVTRETFVPYESYFRNPNRIEKPIMIPPSEDYINHNYCTTPSEFLEGHYDYGNAYYSYKQGLVHAIFLNSYTSLMEGSRQRKWLVETALPSVDRSLTPWLVVVFHTPLYTTFLNHFNELNPTVMKESGLREVFQNHKVNLVLSGHDHAYLRTKPLMPDGSVAADGKVAPVFWTLGAGGNREGHATYINPFWQEKWVAKRNNDEFGFGLFFAPNRTHAHLRWMRDDDNGPTDGAASTKSMVVRDSVWIENYSLE
;
A
#
# COMPACT_ATOMS: atom_id res chain seq x y z
N MET A 1 -5.19 59.38 -51.39
CA MET A 1 -6.58 59.91 -51.29
C MET A 1 -7.28 59.11 -50.20
N ASN A 2 -7.19 59.52 -48.94
CA ASN A 2 -8.07 60.42 -48.19
C ASN A 2 -9.41 59.81 -47.71
N ARG A 3 -9.48 59.67 -46.37
CA ARG A 3 -10.60 59.97 -45.43
C ARG A 3 -11.41 58.82 -44.81
N ARG A 4 -11.30 58.73 -43.46
CA ARG A 4 -12.36 58.37 -42.47
C ARG A 4 -13.30 59.60 -42.24
N PRO A 5 -14.20 59.60 -41.22
CA PRO A 5 -15.54 59.00 -41.04
C PRO A 5 -16.64 60.12 -40.94
N PRO A 6 -17.84 59.92 -40.35
CA PRO A 6 -18.04 60.20 -38.91
C PRO A 6 -19.18 59.44 -38.16
N ASP A 7 -19.18 59.62 -36.82
CA ASP A 7 -20.21 59.30 -35.81
C ASP A 7 -21.38 60.33 -35.76
N SER A 8 -22.55 59.90 -35.26
CA SER A 8 -23.49 60.60 -34.32
C SER A 8 -24.79 59.75 -34.19
N GLU A 9 -25.64 59.71 -33.16
CA GLU A 9 -25.92 60.58 -32.01
C GLU A 9 -26.87 59.85 -31.02
N ARG A 10 -26.83 60.19 -29.71
CA ARG A 10 -27.90 59.92 -28.72
C ARG A 10 -28.95 61.04 -28.79
N PRO A 11 -30.12 60.85 -28.14
CA PRO A 11 -30.36 61.74 -26.98
C PRO A 11 -30.96 61.04 -25.75
N SER A 12 -30.53 61.56 -24.60
CA SER A 12 -31.12 61.42 -23.27
C SER A 12 -32.22 62.45 -23.05
N LEU A 13 -33.25 62.11 -22.27
CA LEU A 13 -33.97 63.10 -21.45
C LEU A 13 -33.85 62.72 -19.97
N ARG A 14 -33.47 63.72 -19.17
CA ARG A 14 -33.17 63.67 -17.74
C ARG A 14 -34.09 64.67 -17.02
N MET A 15 -34.22 64.46 -15.70
CA MET A 15 -34.44 65.45 -14.65
C MET A 15 -35.91 65.93 -14.42
N THR A 16 -36.40 66.11 -13.18
CA THR A 16 -35.71 66.40 -11.90
C THR A 16 -36.65 66.31 -10.68
N THR A 17 -36.16 65.67 -9.59
CA THR A 17 -36.08 66.13 -8.16
C THR A 17 -37.30 66.78 -7.46
N LYS A 18 -37.60 66.60 -6.15
CA LYS A 18 -36.71 66.53 -4.96
C LYS A 18 -37.52 66.32 -3.65
N ASN A 19 -36.78 65.91 -2.61
CA ASN A 19 -36.97 66.02 -1.14
C ASN A 19 -37.81 64.93 -0.44
N ALA A 20 -37.52 64.46 0.78
CA ALA A 20 -36.34 64.28 1.67
C ALA A 20 -36.91 63.93 3.08
N ILE A 21 -36.06 63.42 4.00
CA ILE A 21 -36.25 63.19 5.46
C ILE A 21 -36.69 61.75 5.81
N MET A 22 -36.20 61.02 6.83
CA MET A 22 -34.94 60.88 7.61
C MET A 22 -35.22 59.73 8.62
N ILE A 23 -34.21 58.93 9.01
CA ILE A 23 -34.13 58.04 10.22
C ILE A 23 -35.00 56.75 10.13
N GLY A 24 -34.60 55.52 10.48
CA GLY A 24 -33.51 54.96 11.28
C GLY A 24 -34.10 53.98 12.33
N SER A 25 -33.74 52.69 12.22
CA SER A 25 -33.73 51.63 13.25
C SER A 25 -35.00 51.21 14.04
N CYS A 26 -34.96 49.92 14.44
CA CYS A 26 -35.70 49.24 15.52
C CYS A 26 -37.08 48.62 15.21
N MET A 27 -37.14 47.28 15.19
CA MET A 27 -38.18 46.54 15.91
C MET A 27 -37.58 45.37 16.69
N LEU A 28 -38.21 45.13 17.83
CA LEU A 28 -37.68 44.61 19.08
C LEU A 28 -38.22 43.20 19.35
N LEU A 29 -37.35 42.38 19.96
CA LEU A 29 -37.58 41.34 20.97
C LEU A 29 -39.03 40.88 21.29
N ALA A 30 -39.19 39.55 21.32
CA ALA A 30 -39.93 38.87 22.38
C ALA A 30 -39.20 37.57 22.78
N PHE A 31 -38.67 37.58 24.00
CA PHE A 31 -38.16 36.42 24.75
C PHE A 31 -39.34 35.53 25.18
N LEU A 32 -39.16 34.20 25.17
CA LEU A 32 -39.55 33.38 26.31
C LEU A 32 -38.69 32.10 26.40
N GLN A 33 -38.34 31.78 27.65
CA GLN A 33 -37.36 30.82 28.11
C GLN A 33 -37.71 29.36 27.82
N LEU A 34 -36.70 28.52 27.56
CA LEU A 34 -36.69 27.12 27.99
C LEU A 34 -35.27 26.70 28.40
N LYS A 35 -35.24 25.90 29.47
CA LYS A 35 -34.16 25.71 30.43
C LYS A 35 -33.09 24.74 29.95
N PHE A 36 -31.85 24.99 30.36
CA PHE A 36 -30.76 24.03 30.40
C PHE A 36 -31.13 22.79 31.24
N ALA A 37 -30.87 21.61 30.69
CA ALA A 37 -30.81 20.35 31.43
C ALA A 37 -29.39 19.75 31.25
N PRO A 38 -28.71 19.31 32.32
CA PRO A 38 -27.36 18.75 32.27
C PRO A 38 -27.33 17.31 31.74
N PRO A 39 -26.17 16.81 31.29
CA PRO A 39 -26.03 15.44 30.79
C PRO A 39 -26.19 14.43 31.94
N SER A 40 -27.01 13.41 31.73
CA SER A 40 -27.13 12.28 32.65
C SER A 40 -25.95 11.29 32.49
N PRO A 41 -25.52 10.63 33.57
CA PRO A 41 -24.27 9.87 33.60
C PRO A 41 -24.44 8.46 33.01
N PHE A 42 -23.36 8.00 32.37
CA PHE A 42 -23.14 6.59 32.03
C PHE A 42 -23.26 5.71 33.28
N LEU A 43 -24.17 4.75 33.24
CA LEU A 43 -24.21 3.61 34.15
C LEU A 43 -23.33 2.51 33.55
N SER A 44 -22.18 2.29 34.19
CA SER A 44 -21.36 1.09 34.10
C SER A 44 -22.07 -0.06 34.82
N ASP A 45 -22.16 -1.22 34.19
CA ASP A 45 -22.33 -2.50 34.88
C ASP A 45 -21.71 -3.63 34.02
N PRO A 46 -21.35 -4.79 34.61
CA PRO A 46 -19.96 -5.23 34.65
C PRO A 46 -19.72 -6.52 33.84
N GLU A 47 -18.43 -6.83 33.71
CA GLU A 47 -17.87 -8.08 33.23
C GLU A 47 -18.72 -9.33 33.52
N GLN A 48 -19.05 -10.07 32.46
CA GLN A 48 -19.17 -11.52 32.54
C GLN A 48 -18.22 -12.15 31.54
N THR A 49 -17.03 -12.47 32.05
CA THR A 49 -16.06 -13.37 31.43
C THR A 49 -16.54 -14.81 31.61
N LEU A 50 -16.82 -15.52 30.52
CA LEU A 50 -16.72 -16.97 30.47
C LEU A 50 -16.17 -17.44 29.11
N PRO A 51 -15.37 -18.52 29.08
CA PRO A 51 -14.41 -18.78 28.02
C PRO A 51 -14.94 -19.81 27.02
N LEU A 52 -14.69 -19.62 25.72
CA LEU A 52 -14.72 -20.74 24.76
C LEU A 52 -13.65 -20.61 23.65
N PRO A 53 -13.21 -21.75 23.09
CA PRO A 53 -11.88 -21.91 22.51
C PRO A 53 -11.85 -21.91 20.97
N LEU A 54 -10.67 -21.52 20.44
CA LEU A 54 -9.99 -21.93 19.20
C LEU A 54 -10.78 -21.97 17.88
N THR A 55 -10.42 -21.08 16.93
CA THR A 55 -9.69 -21.41 15.67
C THR A 55 -9.18 -20.13 15.00
N SER A 56 -7.86 -20.05 14.73
CA SER A 56 -7.17 -19.16 13.78
C SER A 56 -7.82 -17.79 13.49
N SER A 57 -7.74 -16.85 14.43
CA SER A 57 -8.07 -15.44 14.19
C SER A 57 -6.90 -14.59 14.64
N MET A 58 -6.45 -13.65 13.78
CA MET A 58 -5.58 -12.55 14.21
C MET A 58 -6.25 -11.85 15.40
N MET A 59 -5.57 -11.79 16.54
CA MET A 59 -6.04 -11.06 17.72
C MET A 59 -5.42 -9.67 17.68
N PHE A 60 -6.24 -8.61 17.77
CA PHE A 60 -5.77 -7.22 17.79
C PHE A 60 -6.39 -6.51 19.01
N GLU A 61 -5.56 -5.86 19.83
CA GLU A 61 -6.03 -5.01 20.93
C GLU A 61 -6.18 -3.53 20.50
N GLN A 62 -7.12 -2.86 21.15
CA GLN A 62 -7.64 -1.54 20.83
C GLN A 62 -6.93 -0.46 21.65
N TYR A 63 -6.53 0.64 21.00
CA TYR A 63 -6.36 1.93 21.69
C TYR A 63 -7.38 2.93 21.12
N GLU A 64 -8.48 3.13 21.84
CA GLU A 64 -9.37 4.27 21.65
C GLU A 64 -8.68 5.53 22.18
N ASN A 65 -8.05 6.28 21.28
CA ASN A 65 -7.79 7.72 21.31
C ASN A 65 -6.56 8.04 20.44
N GLY A 66 -6.72 8.01 19.11
CA GLY A 66 -5.69 8.53 18.19
C GLY A 66 -4.29 7.89 18.29
N GLY A 67 -4.16 6.76 18.98
CA GLY A 67 -2.89 6.05 19.14
C GLY A 67 -2.60 5.15 17.94
N LEU A 68 -1.31 4.97 17.63
CA LEU A 68 -0.80 3.95 16.71
C LEU A 68 -1.45 2.60 17.01
N TYR A 69 -2.02 1.95 15.99
CA TYR A 69 -2.44 0.56 16.11
C TYR A 69 -1.17 -0.29 16.30
N LYS A 70 -0.96 -0.78 17.52
CA LYS A 70 -0.04 -1.89 17.74
C LYS A 70 -0.76 -3.16 17.31
N THR A 71 -0.27 -3.79 16.25
CA THR A 71 -0.63 -5.17 15.99
C THR A 71 -0.19 -6.01 17.19
N HIS A 72 -1.03 -6.93 17.67
CA HIS A 72 -0.58 -7.98 18.61
C HIS A 72 0.21 -9.04 17.82
N PHE A 73 1.28 -8.57 17.19
CA PHE A 73 2.47 -9.36 16.94
C PHE A 73 3.55 -8.82 17.89
N GLU A 74 3.31 -8.90 19.21
CA GLU A 74 4.39 -9.34 20.10
C GLU A 74 4.64 -10.83 19.83
N ALA A 75 5.03 -11.14 18.60
CA ALA A 75 5.90 -12.28 18.43
C ALA A 75 7.23 -11.92 19.12
N PRO A 76 7.96 -12.89 19.67
CA PRO A 76 9.15 -12.66 20.51
C PRO A 76 10.36 -12.10 19.72
N TYR A 77 10.14 -11.32 18.66
CA TYR A 77 11.12 -10.82 17.71
C TYR A 77 11.78 -9.50 18.15
N THR A 78 11.84 -9.22 19.45
CA THR A 78 12.58 -8.06 19.99
C THR A 78 14.09 -8.29 20.08
N GLU A 79 14.62 -9.47 19.71
CA GLU A 79 16.04 -9.79 19.86
C GLU A 79 16.88 -9.77 18.57
N TYR A 80 16.30 -9.68 17.36
CA TYR A 80 17.08 -9.78 16.12
C TYR A 80 16.91 -8.57 15.18
N PRO A 81 17.92 -7.68 15.09
CA PRO A 81 17.87 -6.48 14.28
C PRO A 81 17.68 -6.70 12.76
N CYS A 82 17.86 -7.91 12.25
CA CYS A 82 17.96 -8.14 10.81
C CYS A 82 16.78 -8.92 10.22
N GLN A 83 15.64 -9.01 10.93
CA GLN A 83 14.47 -9.74 10.45
C GLN A 83 13.79 -8.98 9.28
N PRO A 84 13.59 -9.62 8.10
CA PRO A 84 12.78 -9.03 7.03
C PRO A 84 11.33 -8.79 7.47
N ARG A 85 10.82 -7.58 7.17
CA ARG A 85 9.46 -7.12 7.49
C ARG A 85 8.90 -6.23 6.37
N LYS A 86 7.63 -5.84 6.47
CA LYS A 86 6.94 -4.95 5.53
C LYS A 86 6.93 -5.54 4.12
N ILE A 87 6.83 -6.88 4.07
CA ILE A 87 7.01 -7.65 2.84
C ILE A 87 5.81 -7.44 1.93
N HIS A 88 6.07 -7.10 0.66
CA HIS A 88 5.03 -6.92 -0.33
C HIS A 88 5.51 -7.24 -1.75
N LEU A 89 4.57 -7.67 -2.59
CA LEU A 89 4.81 -8.09 -3.97
C LEU A 89 4.14 -7.15 -4.97
N SER A 90 4.84 -6.88 -6.06
CA SER A 90 4.26 -6.21 -7.23
C SER A 90 4.69 -6.91 -8.52
N PRO A 91 3.84 -6.95 -9.57
CA PRO A 91 4.32 -7.30 -10.90
C PRO A 91 5.35 -6.26 -11.36
N SER A 92 6.43 -6.70 -12.00
CA SER A 92 7.46 -5.79 -12.55
C SER A 92 7.29 -5.60 -14.06
N SER A 93 6.84 -6.64 -14.76
CA SER A 93 6.66 -6.64 -16.22
C SER A 93 5.34 -7.26 -16.64
N ASP A 94 4.90 -6.93 -17.85
CA ASP A 94 3.87 -7.69 -18.58
C ASP A 94 4.29 -9.16 -18.75
N VAL A 95 3.31 -10.04 -18.96
CA VAL A 95 3.56 -11.40 -19.42
C VAL A 95 4.05 -11.35 -20.87
N ASP A 96 5.22 -11.93 -21.17
CA ASP A 96 5.71 -12.02 -22.53
C ASP A 96 4.83 -13.02 -23.34
N PRO A 97 4.22 -12.60 -24.46
CA PRO A 97 3.28 -13.45 -25.20
C PRO A 97 3.96 -14.63 -25.92
N GLY A 98 5.28 -14.60 -26.11
CA GLY A 98 6.02 -15.65 -26.79
C GLY A 98 6.53 -16.75 -25.84
N SER A 99 6.97 -16.35 -24.65
CA SER A 99 7.58 -17.23 -23.65
C SER A 99 6.67 -17.56 -22.47
N ASN A 100 5.57 -16.83 -22.27
CA ASN A 100 4.69 -16.91 -21.10
C ASN A 100 5.40 -16.61 -19.77
N VAL A 101 6.44 -15.80 -19.83
CA VAL A 101 7.27 -15.42 -18.69
C VAL A 101 6.94 -13.99 -18.26
N PHE A 102 7.02 -13.71 -16.96
CA PHE A 102 6.96 -12.35 -16.43
C PHE A 102 7.92 -12.19 -15.24
N ASN A 103 8.14 -10.95 -14.82
CA ASN A 103 8.94 -10.63 -13.64
C ASN A 103 8.06 -10.04 -12.53
N ALA A 104 8.45 -10.28 -11.28
CA ALA A 104 7.83 -9.69 -10.09
C ALA A 104 8.89 -9.11 -9.16
N THR A 105 8.52 -8.12 -8.36
CA THR A 105 9.39 -7.53 -7.36
C THR A 105 8.90 -7.94 -5.98
N VAL A 106 9.79 -8.54 -5.18
CA VAL A 106 9.57 -8.65 -3.74
C VAL A 106 10.27 -7.50 -3.05
N SER A 107 9.51 -6.75 -2.25
CA SER A 107 10.03 -5.63 -1.48
C SER A 107 9.90 -5.91 0.01
N PHE A 108 10.87 -5.46 0.79
CA PHE A 108 10.90 -5.65 2.25
C PHE A 108 11.86 -4.65 2.88
N ASN A 109 11.77 -4.54 4.21
CA ASN A 109 12.61 -3.66 5.00
C ASN A 109 13.51 -4.44 5.94
N LEU A 110 14.71 -3.92 6.18
CA LEU A 110 15.62 -4.34 7.25
C LEU A 110 15.98 -3.16 8.13
N ASP A 111 15.97 -3.35 9.47
CA ASP A 111 16.34 -2.28 10.40
C ASP A 111 17.78 -1.83 10.13
N ALA A 112 17.90 -0.58 9.73
CA ALA A 112 19.18 0.01 9.37
C ALA A 112 20.14 0.09 10.58
N LYS A 113 19.64 0.31 11.81
CA LYS A 113 20.52 0.38 12.99
C LYS A 113 21.15 -0.97 13.33
N GLY A 114 20.45 -2.05 12.98
CA GLY A 114 20.90 -3.42 13.06
C GLY A 114 21.90 -3.82 12.00
N VAL A 115 21.55 -3.56 10.75
CA VAL A 115 22.36 -3.96 9.58
C VAL A 115 23.62 -3.09 9.43
N VAL A 116 23.55 -1.79 9.73
CA VAL A 116 24.67 -0.82 9.51
C VAL A 116 25.85 -1.04 10.48
N GLN A 117 25.64 -1.73 11.60
CA GLN A 117 26.70 -2.01 12.57
C GLN A 117 27.62 -3.17 12.16
N HIS A 118 27.27 -3.94 11.12
CA HIS A 118 28.04 -5.08 10.67
C HIS A 118 28.63 -4.82 9.28
N SER A 119 29.94 -5.01 9.13
CA SER A 119 30.66 -4.77 7.87
C SER A 119 30.34 -5.77 6.76
N ASP A 120 29.62 -6.86 7.07
CA ASP A 120 29.46 -8.00 6.16
C ASP A 120 28.09 -8.68 6.31
N VAL A 121 27.01 -7.94 6.08
CA VAL A 121 25.67 -8.53 5.95
C VAL A 121 25.51 -9.14 4.55
N VAL A 122 24.81 -10.26 4.46
CA VAL A 122 24.41 -10.91 3.21
C VAL A 122 22.93 -11.21 3.26
N THR A 123 22.17 -10.66 2.32
CA THR A 123 20.75 -10.95 2.18
C THR A 123 20.55 -11.83 0.95
N THR A 124 19.89 -12.97 1.14
CA THR A 124 19.57 -13.93 0.09
C THR A 124 18.05 -13.99 -0.08
N VAL A 125 17.60 -13.83 -1.32
CA VAL A 125 16.21 -14.10 -1.72
C VAL A 125 16.21 -15.31 -2.65
N GLU A 126 15.54 -16.38 -2.23
CA GLU A 126 15.35 -17.59 -3.02
C GLU A 126 13.88 -17.72 -3.41
N TYR A 127 13.63 -18.22 -4.62
CA TYR A 127 12.28 -18.50 -5.10
C TYR A 127 12.27 -19.68 -6.05
N GLY A 128 11.10 -20.28 -6.20
CA GLY A 128 10.97 -21.46 -7.01
C GLY A 128 9.54 -21.96 -7.21
N LEU A 129 9.43 -22.98 -8.04
CA LEU A 129 8.17 -23.63 -8.39
C LEU A 129 8.19 -25.09 -7.94
N GLY A 130 7.15 -25.52 -7.21
CA GLY A 130 7.12 -26.83 -6.59
C GLY A 130 8.30 -27.02 -5.63
N ASN A 131 9.07 -28.09 -5.79
CA ASN A 131 10.24 -28.38 -4.94
C ASN A 131 11.56 -27.84 -5.50
N ASN A 132 11.54 -27.15 -6.65
CA ASN A 132 12.74 -26.68 -7.34
C ASN A 132 13.01 -25.22 -6.98
N THR A 133 14.25 -24.90 -6.63
CA THR A 133 14.74 -23.51 -6.61
C THR A 133 15.00 -23.06 -8.04
N GLU A 134 14.32 -22.03 -8.51
CA GLU A 134 14.48 -21.48 -9.86
C GLU A 134 15.41 -20.26 -9.86
N GLY A 135 15.42 -19.48 -8.78
CA GLY A 135 16.29 -18.32 -8.66
C GLY A 135 16.78 -18.06 -7.25
N LYS A 136 17.94 -17.40 -7.20
CA LYS A 136 18.61 -16.99 -5.97
C LYS A 136 19.34 -15.67 -6.21
N ILE A 137 18.91 -14.61 -5.53
CA ILE A 137 19.60 -13.31 -5.53
C ILE A 137 20.37 -13.20 -4.21
N VAL A 138 21.64 -12.83 -4.30
CA VAL A 138 22.52 -12.61 -3.14
C VAL A 138 22.98 -11.16 -3.14
N ILE A 139 22.67 -10.45 -2.08
CA ILE A 139 22.97 -9.03 -1.88
C ILE A 139 24.04 -8.92 -0.81
N ARG A 140 25.19 -8.34 -1.17
CA ARG A 140 26.30 -8.05 -0.25
C ARG A 140 26.36 -6.55 0.00
N TYR A 141 26.50 -6.16 1.26
CA TYR A 141 26.51 -4.74 1.65
C TYR A 141 27.96 -4.27 1.81
N ASP A 142 28.58 -3.83 0.72
CA ASP A 142 29.99 -3.41 0.76
C ASP A 142 30.18 -1.96 1.25
N ASN A 143 29.09 -1.17 1.38
CA ASN A 143 29.09 0.15 2.03
C ASN A 143 27.65 0.65 2.23
N LEU A 144 27.15 0.65 3.46
CA LEU A 144 25.74 0.89 3.80
C LEU A 144 25.25 2.35 3.65
N ASN A 145 26.11 3.25 3.19
CA ASN A 145 25.83 4.69 3.17
C ASN A 145 25.18 5.21 1.88
N ASN A 146 25.08 4.39 0.82
CA ASN A 146 24.56 4.84 -0.48
C ASN A 146 23.46 3.93 -1.03
N ASN A 147 22.48 4.55 -1.71
CA ASN A 147 21.49 3.84 -2.51
C ASN A 147 22.23 3.01 -3.58
N THR A 148 21.89 1.72 -3.67
CA THR A 148 22.49 0.78 -4.61
C THR A 148 21.42 0.34 -5.59
N ILE A 149 21.68 0.52 -6.89
CA ILE A 149 20.76 0.11 -7.96
C ILE A 149 21.54 -0.82 -8.88
N THR A 150 21.01 -2.03 -9.08
CA THR A 150 21.53 -3.04 -10.01
C THR A 150 20.39 -3.54 -10.90
N ASP A 151 20.71 -4.42 -11.86
CA ASP A 151 19.70 -5.06 -12.72
C ASP A 151 18.82 -6.08 -11.96
N ASP A 152 19.22 -6.50 -10.75
CA ASP A 152 18.56 -7.55 -9.97
C ASP A 152 17.88 -7.01 -8.70
N PHE A 153 18.39 -5.90 -8.16
CA PHE A 153 17.85 -5.31 -6.94
C PHE A 153 18.16 -3.83 -6.80
N THR A 154 17.32 -3.16 -6.02
CA THR A 154 17.58 -1.82 -5.49
C THR A 154 17.56 -1.84 -3.97
N ILE A 155 18.49 -1.12 -3.34
CA ILE A 155 18.49 -0.79 -1.92
C ILE A 155 18.47 0.73 -1.79
N LEU A 156 17.53 1.26 -1.02
CA LEU A 156 17.45 2.69 -0.77
C LEU A 156 17.03 2.99 0.67
N ARG A 157 17.27 4.24 1.06
CA ARG A 157 16.67 4.87 2.23
C ARG A 157 16.26 6.27 1.85
N PHE A 158 15.24 6.79 2.52
CA PHE A 158 14.87 8.19 2.37
C PHE A 158 14.87 8.90 3.73
N ASN A 159 15.09 10.20 3.68
CA ASN A 159 14.91 11.08 4.81
C ASN A 159 13.62 11.87 4.58
N TYR A 160 12.82 11.99 5.63
CA TYR A 160 11.60 12.76 5.60
C TYR A 160 11.56 13.65 6.83
N THR A 161 11.17 14.91 6.64
CA THR A 161 10.95 15.82 7.77
C THR A 161 9.48 16.14 7.81
N ASN A 162 8.82 15.75 8.91
CA ASN A 162 7.42 16.01 9.14
C ASN A 162 7.16 17.53 9.00
N PRO A 163 6.27 17.95 8.08
CA PRO A 163 6.05 19.36 7.80
C PRO A 163 5.43 20.12 8.98
N GLU A 164 4.63 19.45 9.80
CA GLU A 164 3.94 20.04 10.95
C GLU A 164 4.86 20.11 12.18
N THR A 165 5.44 18.97 12.58
CA THR A 165 6.21 18.87 13.83
C THR A 165 7.68 19.23 13.65
N GLY A 166 8.20 19.15 12.42
CA GLY A 166 9.63 19.26 12.14
C GLY A 166 10.43 18.02 12.56
N GLU A 167 9.75 16.94 12.96
CA GLU A 167 10.41 15.67 13.29
C GLU A 167 11.18 15.13 12.10
N PHE A 168 12.45 14.80 12.33
CA PHE A 168 13.27 14.12 11.34
C PHE A 168 13.07 12.61 11.45
N TYR A 169 12.76 12.01 10.31
CA TYR A 169 12.63 10.57 10.14
C TYR A 169 13.59 10.09 9.05
N GLN A 170 14.14 8.91 9.26
CA GLN A 170 14.89 8.18 8.27
C GLN A 170 14.38 6.75 8.22
N SER A 171 14.01 6.29 7.04
CA SER A 171 13.47 4.95 6.85
C SER A 171 14.46 3.85 7.23
N ASP A 172 13.96 2.64 7.44
CA ASP A 172 14.75 1.41 7.35
C ASP A 172 15.38 1.25 5.95
N LEU A 173 16.29 0.28 5.79
CA LEU A 173 16.78 -0.11 4.47
C LEU A 173 15.63 -0.77 3.72
N ILE A 174 15.24 -0.18 2.59
CA ILE A 174 14.19 -0.72 1.72
C ILE A 174 14.87 -1.50 0.60
N HIS A 175 14.51 -2.77 0.47
CA HIS A 175 14.96 -3.69 -0.56
C HIS A 175 13.86 -3.86 -1.59
N HIS A 176 14.23 -3.81 -2.87
CA HIS A 176 13.39 -4.25 -3.97
C HIS A 176 14.20 -5.29 -4.75
N VAL A 177 13.75 -6.53 -4.76
CA VAL A 177 14.45 -7.65 -5.40
C VAL A 177 13.62 -8.19 -6.54
N LEU A 178 14.20 -8.20 -7.73
CA LEU A 178 13.56 -8.64 -8.95
C LEU A 178 13.62 -10.17 -9.06
N LEU A 179 12.45 -10.80 -8.99
CA LEU A 179 12.23 -12.21 -9.31
C LEU A 179 12.05 -12.30 -10.83
N LYS A 180 13.00 -12.96 -11.49
CA LYS A 180 13.09 -13.02 -12.95
C LYS A 180 12.57 -14.34 -13.48
N ASP A 181 12.15 -14.30 -14.73
CA ASP A 181 11.87 -15.48 -15.53
C ASP A 181 10.76 -16.39 -14.95
N LEU A 182 9.79 -15.79 -14.25
CA LEU A 182 8.69 -16.51 -13.61
C LEU A 182 7.68 -16.98 -14.65
N LYS A 183 7.23 -18.23 -14.54
CA LYS A 183 6.18 -18.77 -15.40
C LYS A 183 4.82 -18.18 -15.01
N ALA A 184 4.17 -17.50 -15.96
CA ALA A 184 2.79 -17.06 -15.81
C ALA A 184 1.80 -18.21 -15.99
N GLY A 185 0.53 -17.97 -15.69
CA GLY A 185 -0.56 -18.94 -15.85
C GLY A 185 -1.09 -19.53 -14.55
N ARG A 186 -1.14 -18.74 -13.47
CA ARG A 186 -1.60 -19.15 -12.13
C ARG A 186 -0.71 -20.22 -11.47
N GLU A 187 0.59 -20.15 -11.74
CA GLU A 187 1.57 -20.98 -11.05
C GLU A 187 1.74 -20.47 -9.62
N ARG A 188 1.93 -21.39 -8.66
CA ARG A 188 2.17 -21.03 -7.25
C ARG A 188 3.67 -21.06 -6.98
N TYR A 189 4.27 -19.88 -6.92
CA TYR A 189 5.68 -19.72 -6.61
C TYR A 189 5.87 -19.56 -5.10
N TRP A 190 6.88 -20.25 -4.57
CA TRP A 190 7.35 -19.99 -3.22
C TRP A 190 8.52 -19.02 -3.24
N TYR A 191 8.70 -18.25 -2.16
CA TYR A 191 9.88 -17.44 -1.93
C TYR A 191 10.26 -17.39 -0.46
N HIS A 192 11.53 -17.09 -0.20
CA HIS A 192 12.14 -17.12 1.12
C HIS A 192 13.26 -16.07 1.19
N ILE A 193 13.33 -15.33 2.30
CA ILE A 193 14.31 -14.27 2.53
C ILE A 193 15.16 -14.64 3.75
N LYS A 194 16.47 -14.70 3.57
CA LYS A 194 17.45 -15.05 4.59
C LYS A 194 18.50 -13.95 4.72
N VAL A 195 18.81 -13.53 5.93
CA VAL A 195 19.81 -12.52 6.26
C VAL A 195 20.87 -13.13 7.15
N GLU A 196 22.13 -13.02 6.72
CA GLU A 196 23.28 -13.66 7.35
C GLU A 196 24.39 -12.64 7.61
N LEU A 197 25.10 -12.78 8.73
CA LEU A 197 26.37 -12.12 8.97
C LEU A 197 27.50 -13.03 8.52
N VAL A 198 28.40 -12.52 7.69
CA VAL A 198 29.64 -13.23 7.35
C VAL A 198 30.68 -12.85 8.39
N GLU A 199 31.10 -13.82 9.20
CA GLU A 199 32.13 -13.58 10.20
C GLU A 199 33.48 -13.39 9.50
N GLN A 200 33.96 -12.16 9.40
CA GLN A 200 35.36 -11.91 9.06
C GLN A 200 36.21 -12.45 10.23
N ARG A 201 36.95 -13.54 10.00
CA ARG A 201 37.93 -14.01 10.98
C ARG A 201 38.95 -12.89 11.25
N LEU A 202 38.77 -12.15 12.33
CA LEU A 202 39.86 -11.41 12.98
C LEU A 202 40.80 -12.45 13.62
N PHE A 203 41.61 -13.12 12.80
CA PHE A 203 42.86 -13.68 13.30
C PHE A 203 43.84 -12.52 13.50
N SER A 204 43.70 -11.80 14.61
CA SER A 204 44.85 -11.20 15.26
C SER A 204 45.00 -11.86 16.62
N GLU A 205 46.11 -12.57 16.79
CA GLU A 205 46.58 -13.12 18.05
C GLU A 205 46.34 -12.17 19.22
N SER A 206 45.50 -12.55 20.19
CA SER A 206 45.80 -12.46 21.64
C SER A 206 44.56 -12.74 22.50
N ALA A 207 44.80 -13.48 23.58
CA ALA A 207 43.93 -13.77 24.72
C ALA A 207 42.89 -14.89 24.55
N MET A 208 43.35 -16.12 24.84
CA MET A 208 42.52 -17.14 25.47
C MET A 208 41.80 -16.56 26.68
N ILE A 209 40.47 -16.49 26.62
CA ILE A 209 39.62 -16.55 27.81
C ILE A 209 38.71 -17.77 27.61
N GLN A 210 39.00 -18.85 28.32
CA GLN A 210 38.09 -19.98 28.42
C GLN A 210 36.85 -19.56 29.22
N PRO A 211 35.61 -19.83 28.75
CA PRO A 211 34.43 -19.67 29.58
C PRO A 211 34.34 -20.85 30.57
N SER A 212 34.34 -20.55 31.86
CA SER A 212 33.96 -21.51 32.89
C SER A 212 32.46 -21.78 32.80
N VAL A 213 32.11 -22.99 32.40
CA VAL A 213 30.74 -23.49 32.42
C VAL A 213 30.27 -23.59 33.87
N HIS A 214 29.38 -22.68 34.30
CA HIS A 214 28.58 -22.87 35.51
C HIS A 214 27.46 -23.87 35.20
N SER A 215 27.66 -25.13 35.62
CA SER A 215 26.57 -26.11 35.70
C SER A 215 25.66 -25.77 36.88
N ILE A 216 24.44 -25.30 36.60
CA ILE A 216 23.37 -25.18 37.59
C ILE A 216 22.83 -26.60 37.83
N LEU A 217 23.19 -27.18 38.97
CA LEU A 217 22.56 -28.40 39.48
C LEU A 217 21.44 -27.99 40.45
N LEU A 218 20.19 -28.28 40.07
CA LEU A 218 19.02 -28.21 40.93
C LEU A 218 19.17 -29.25 42.06
N SER A 219 19.36 -28.79 43.30
CA SER A 219 19.18 -29.63 44.50
C SER A 219 17.97 -29.16 45.30
N GLN A 220 17.06 -30.08 45.56
CA GLN A 220 15.87 -29.90 46.36
C GLN A 220 16.18 -29.43 47.79
N THR A 221 15.27 -28.61 48.31
CA THR A 221 15.25 -28.00 49.63
C THR A 221 14.88 -28.99 50.75
N ASN A 222 15.57 -28.89 51.90
CA ASN A 222 14.93 -28.76 53.23
C ASN A 222 15.98 -28.36 54.30
N PRO A 223 15.59 -27.72 55.42
CA PRO A 223 16.32 -26.57 55.96
C PRO A 223 16.86 -26.85 57.36
N ASN A 224 17.78 -26.00 57.82
CA ASN A 224 17.73 -25.31 59.12
C ASN A 224 19.12 -24.85 59.61
N ASN A 225 19.18 -23.55 59.89
CA ASN A 225 19.81 -22.93 61.07
C ASN A 225 21.31 -23.17 61.36
N ASN A 226 22.15 -22.15 61.15
CA ASN A 226 22.45 -21.10 62.16
C ASN A 226 23.84 -20.45 61.94
N ALA A 227 23.81 -19.11 61.92
CA ALA A 227 24.77 -18.17 62.53
C ALA A 227 26.16 -17.90 61.89
N PRO A 228 26.72 -16.68 62.09
CA PRO A 228 27.61 -16.04 61.12
C PRO A 228 29.01 -15.62 61.66
N LEU A 229 29.91 -15.36 60.69
CA LEU A 229 30.99 -14.34 60.68
C LEU A 229 32.05 -14.32 61.80
N ARG A 230 33.35 -14.41 61.41
CA ARG A 230 34.38 -13.36 61.57
C ARG A 230 35.81 -13.91 61.40
N GLY A 231 36.70 -13.09 60.82
CA GLY A 231 38.12 -13.07 61.20
C GLY A 231 39.13 -13.17 60.06
N SER A 232 39.53 -12.03 59.51
CA SER A 232 40.80 -11.75 58.82
C SER A 232 42.01 -11.79 59.81
N PRO A 233 43.28 -11.55 59.41
CA PRO A 233 44.06 -11.97 58.23
C PRO A 233 45.53 -12.39 58.61
N LEU A 234 46.37 -12.63 57.58
CA LEU A 234 47.84 -12.47 57.52
C LEU A 234 48.79 -13.66 57.87
N ARG A 235 49.65 -13.92 56.86
CA ARG A 235 51.13 -14.03 56.87
C ARG A 235 51.83 -15.40 56.89
N ASP A 236 52.74 -15.49 55.91
CA ASP A 236 54.14 -15.92 55.97
C ASP A 236 54.53 -17.40 55.74
N LEU A 237 55.20 -17.58 54.57
CA LEU A 237 56.57 -18.10 54.39
C LEU A 237 56.88 -19.62 54.41
N GLU A 238 57.64 -19.98 53.36
CA GLU A 238 58.75 -20.96 53.26
C GLU A 238 58.56 -22.37 52.61
N ARG A 239 59.20 -22.47 51.44
CA ARG A 239 60.28 -23.42 51.00
C ARG A 239 59.98 -24.87 50.59
N TYR A 240 60.95 -25.32 49.77
CA TYR A 240 61.24 -26.63 49.13
C TYR A 240 60.56 -26.81 47.76
N GLY A 241 61.23 -26.88 46.59
CA GLY A 241 62.62 -27.13 46.25
C GLY A 241 62.80 -28.59 45.81
N HIS A 242 62.81 -28.86 44.49
CA HIS A 242 63.72 -29.83 43.83
C HIS A 242 63.54 -29.81 42.31
N ALA A 243 64.67 -29.74 41.61
CA ALA A 243 64.80 -29.86 40.16
C ALA A 243 64.97 -31.34 39.75
N THR A 244 64.53 -31.71 38.54
CA THR A 244 65.32 -32.58 37.64
C THR A 244 64.79 -32.52 36.21
N ARG A 245 65.74 -32.60 35.29
CA ARG A 245 65.66 -32.44 33.84
C ARG A 245 65.65 -33.83 33.20
N SER A 246 64.79 -34.09 32.21
CA SER A 246 65.05 -35.14 31.22
C SER A 246 64.61 -34.72 29.82
N THR A 247 65.54 -34.88 28.89
CA THR A 247 65.46 -34.64 27.46
C THR A 247 64.74 -35.77 26.71
N ASN A 248 64.47 -35.51 25.41
CA ASN A 248 64.11 -36.42 24.30
C ASN A 248 62.64 -36.26 23.85
N ARG A 249 62.27 -36.21 22.57
CA ARG A 249 62.95 -36.22 21.25
C ARG A 249 61.82 -35.93 20.25
N MET A 250 62.08 -35.13 19.21
CA MET A 250 61.12 -34.96 18.11
C MET A 250 60.96 -36.28 17.33
N GLU A 251 59.72 -36.71 17.13
CA GLU A 251 59.32 -37.60 16.04
C GLU A 251 58.14 -36.95 15.32
N GLU A 252 58.38 -36.54 14.07
CA GLU A 252 57.37 -36.21 13.08
C GLU A 252 56.57 -37.47 12.73
N GLN A 253 55.24 -37.37 12.72
CA GLN A 253 54.32 -38.23 11.97
C GLN A 253 53.07 -37.41 11.54
N PRO A 254 52.42 -37.79 10.44
CA PRO A 254 52.29 -36.93 9.27
C PRO A 254 51.06 -36.00 9.31
N GLN A 255 51.25 -34.80 8.74
CA GLN A 255 50.15 -33.93 8.34
C GLN A 255 49.26 -34.66 7.31
N SER A 256 48.04 -35.04 7.72
CA SER A 256 46.96 -35.17 6.76
C SER A 256 46.60 -33.76 6.29
N LYS A 257 47.04 -33.40 5.08
CA LYS A 257 46.47 -32.27 4.34
C LYS A 257 45.02 -32.60 4.00
N THR A 258 44.10 -32.28 4.92
CA THR A 258 42.72 -32.00 4.53
C THR A 258 42.74 -30.65 3.84
N SER A 259 42.61 -30.65 2.52
CA SER A 259 42.18 -29.49 1.74
C SER A 259 40.72 -29.18 2.12
N GLY A 260 40.51 -28.62 3.31
CA GLY A 260 39.27 -27.96 3.68
C GLY A 260 39.39 -26.51 3.24
N GLY A 261 38.66 -26.12 2.19
CA GLY A 261 38.46 -24.71 1.91
C GLY A 261 37.81 -24.08 3.14
N ASP A 262 38.44 -23.03 3.67
CA ASP A 262 37.88 -22.21 4.74
C ASP A 262 36.61 -21.52 4.22
N ALA A 263 35.45 -22.16 4.38
CA ALA A 263 34.18 -21.47 4.28
C ALA A 263 34.08 -20.52 5.48
N ALA A 264 33.93 -19.21 5.22
CA ALA A 264 33.62 -18.25 6.26
C ALA A 264 32.35 -18.72 7.01
N ALA A 265 32.39 -18.71 8.34
CA ALA A 265 31.20 -19.04 9.12
C ALA A 265 30.16 -17.95 8.90
N THR A 266 28.92 -18.34 8.57
CA THR A 266 27.79 -17.42 8.49
C THR A 266 26.86 -17.65 9.67
N VAL A 267 26.34 -16.55 10.24
CA VAL A 267 25.33 -16.58 11.31
C VAL A 267 24.04 -16.02 10.77
N VAL A 268 22.96 -16.80 10.85
CA VAL A 268 21.61 -16.33 10.46
C VAL A 268 21.12 -15.34 11.51
N VAL A 269 20.78 -14.13 11.06
CA VAL A 269 20.33 -13.03 11.92
C VAL A 269 18.93 -12.53 11.57
N GLY A 270 18.33 -13.05 10.50
CA GLY A 270 16.94 -12.84 10.14
C GLY A 270 16.54 -13.84 9.07
N GLU A 271 15.33 -14.39 9.16
CA GLU A 271 14.85 -15.41 8.21
C GLU A 271 13.32 -15.41 8.18
N THR A 272 12.73 -15.42 6.99
CA THR A 272 11.27 -15.54 6.85
C THR A 272 10.85 -17.01 6.87
N PRO A 273 9.59 -17.35 7.20
CA PRO A 273 9.04 -18.59 6.69
C PRO A 273 8.99 -18.58 5.15
N VAL A 274 8.69 -19.73 4.56
CA VAL A 274 8.40 -19.81 3.13
C VAL A 274 7.02 -19.20 2.87
N TYR A 275 6.97 -18.21 1.99
CA TYR A 275 5.74 -17.59 1.52
C TYR A 275 5.41 -18.05 0.11
N GLU A 276 4.16 -17.89 -0.31
CA GLU A 276 3.70 -18.27 -1.64
C GLU A 276 2.86 -17.14 -2.26
N PHE A 277 2.92 -17.02 -3.58
CA PHE A 277 2.02 -16.17 -4.36
C PHE A 277 1.63 -16.85 -5.67
N THR A 278 0.54 -16.39 -6.28
CA THR A 278 0.04 -16.94 -7.55
C THR A 278 0.37 -15.99 -8.71
N THR A 279 0.98 -16.51 -9.77
CA THR A 279 1.36 -15.72 -10.95
C THR A 279 0.14 -15.31 -11.78
N PRO A 280 0.20 -14.19 -12.54
CA PRO A 280 -0.92 -13.71 -13.32
C PRO A 280 -1.39 -14.74 -14.36
N PRO A 281 -2.66 -14.69 -14.79
CA PRO A 281 -3.16 -15.50 -15.90
C PRO A 281 -2.46 -15.17 -17.22
N LEU A 282 -2.33 -16.16 -18.11
CA LEU A 282 -1.85 -15.95 -19.47
C LEU A 282 -2.85 -15.14 -20.29
N TYR A 283 -2.36 -14.45 -21.33
CA TYR A 283 -3.24 -13.70 -22.23
C TYR A 283 -4.38 -14.56 -22.78
N GLY A 284 -5.57 -13.96 -22.86
CA GLY A 284 -6.79 -14.64 -23.30
C GLY A 284 -7.45 -15.54 -22.24
N GLN A 285 -6.83 -15.78 -21.08
CA GLN A 285 -7.45 -16.55 -20.01
C GLN A 285 -8.36 -15.69 -19.11
N PRO A 286 -9.40 -16.28 -18.49
CA PRO A 286 -10.23 -15.62 -17.49
C PRO A 286 -9.40 -14.83 -16.48
N THR A 287 -9.87 -13.68 -16.03
CA THR A 287 -9.10 -12.76 -15.17
C THR A 287 -9.95 -12.25 -14.03
N SER A 288 -9.45 -12.36 -12.80
CA SER A 288 -10.11 -11.88 -11.58
C SER A 288 -9.16 -10.94 -10.83
N ILE A 289 -9.64 -9.74 -10.49
CA ILE A 289 -8.84 -8.68 -9.87
C ILE A 289 -9.66 -8.05 -8.73
N ALA A 290 -9.05 -7.93 -7.55
CA ALA A 290 -9.60 -7.14 -6.45
C ALA A 290 -9.23 -5.66 -6.61
N LEU A 291 -10.14 -4.78 -6.23
CA LEU A 291 -10.05 -3.35 -6.48
C LEU A 291 -10.46 -2.60 -5.21
N VAL A 292 -9.66 -1.65 -4.75
CA VAL A 292 -9.97 -0.84 -3.55
C VAL A 292 -9.27 0.50 -3.63
N GLY A 293 -9.79 1.54 -2.98
CA GLY A 293 -9.05 2.77 -2.68
C GLY A 293 -9.15 3.07 -1.19
N ASP A 294 -8.32 3.98 -0.70
CA ASP A 294 -8.60 4.67 0.57
C ASP A 294 -8.63 3.71 1.76
N LEU A 295 -7.65 2.80 1.79
CA LEU A 295 -7.58 1.71 2.77
C LEU A 295 -7.33 2.25 4.17
N GLY A 296 -6.29 3.06 4.35
CA GLY A 296 -5.81 3.48 5.65
C GLY A 296 -5.47 2.32 6.59
N GLN A 297 -5.46 2.60 7.88
CA GLN A 297 -5.01 1.67 8.93
C GLN A 297 -5.95 1.68 10.15
N THR A 298 -7.16 1.16 9.95
CA THR A 298 -8.17 0.98 10.98
C THR A 298 -8.62 -0.48 11.07
N LYS A 299 -9.51 -0.78 12.03
CA LYS A 299 -10.20 -2.08 12.11
C LYS A 299 -10.93 -2.42 10.79
N ASN A 300 -11.52 -1.44 10.13
CA ASN A 300 -12.24 -1.64 8.86
C ASN A 300 -11.24 -1.96 7.74
N SER A 301 -10.11 -1.26 7.69
CA SER A 301 -9.01 -1.56 6.76
C SER A 301 -8.56 -3.02 6.87
N THR A 302 -8.37 -3.51 8.11
CA THR A 302 -7.98 -4.91 8.36
C THR A 302 -9.03 -5.89 7.87
N ARG A 303 -10.32 -5.61 8.09
CA ARG A 303 -11.42 -6.46 7.61
C ARG A 303 -11.45 -6.49 6.08
N THR A 304 -11.37 -5.34 5.43
CA THR A 304 -11.32 -5.24 3.96
C THR A 304 -10.13 -6.03 3.39
N MET A 305 -8.92 -5.83 3.94
CA MET A 305 -7.72 -6.56 3.52
C MET A 305 -7.84 -8.08 3.72
N ALA A 306 -8.40 -8.52 4.86
CA ALA A 306 -8.64 -9.94 5.13
C ALA A 306 -9.62 -10.55 4.13
N ARG A 307 -10.70 -9.84 3.77
CA ARG A 307 -11.67 -10.31 2.76
C ARG A 307 -11.09 -10.37 1.35
N ILE A 308 -10.18 -9.47 0.99
CA ILE A 308 -9.43 -9.57 -0.26
C ILE A 308 -8.55 -10.82 -0.25
N LEU A 309 -7.87 -11.10 0.87
CA LEU A 309 -7.03 -12.29 1.01
C LEU A 309 -7.86 -13.59 0.94
N ASP A 310 -9.05 -13.62 1.56
CA ASP A 310 -9.98 -14.74 1.47
C ASP A 310 -10.40 -15.00 0.00
N ALA A 311 -10.67 -13.94 -0.77
CA ALA A 311 -11.00 -14.02 -2.19
C ALA A 311 -9.82 -14.53 -3.04
N ALA A 312 -8.59 -14.19 -2.68
CA ALA A 312 -7.37 -14.70 -3.33
C ALA A 312 -7.08 -16.17 -2.96
N LYS A 313 -7.49 -16.61 -1.77
CA LYS A 313 -7.35 -18.00 -1.31
C LYS A 313 -8.51 -18.91 -1.74
N GLY A 314 -9.57 -18.34 -2.31
CA GLY A 314 -10.76 -19.07 -2.74
C GLY A 314 -11.59 -19.63 -1.59
N VAL A 315 -11.52 -19.01 -0.41
CA VAL A 315 -12.15 -19.48 0.84
C VAL A 315 -13.69 -19.35 0.82
N ASP A 316 -14.26 -18.64 -0.16
CA ASP A 316 -15.68 -18.29 -0.20
C ASP A 316 -16.31 -18.41 -1.60
N HIS A 317 -15.88 -19.41 -2.37
CA HIS A 317 -16.35 -19.64 -3.74
C HIS A 317 -17.71 -20.37 -3.84
N ASP A 318 -18.51 -20.44 -2.77
CA ASP A 318 -19.80 -21.15 -2.79
C ASP A 318 -20.84 -20.52 -3.76
N ASP A 319 -20.62 -19.29 -4.25
CA ASP A 319 -21.50 -18.59 -5.20
C ASP A 319 -20.90 -18.38 -6.61
N LEU A 320 -19.69 -18.90 -6.87
CA LEU A 320 -19.24 -19.10 -8.26
C LEU A 320 -19.66 -20.51 -8.68
N SER A 321 -20.72 -20.58 -9.48
CA SER A 321 -21.33 -21.81 -10.02
C SER A 321 -20.37 -23.00 -10.08
N SER A 322 -20.78 -24.11 -9.46
CA SER A 322 -20.09 -25.42 -9.37
C SER A 322 -19.67 -26.07 -10.70
N ASP A 323 -19.88 -25.40 -11.83
CA ASP A 323 -19.61 -25.89 -13.18
C ASP A 323 -18.32 -25.28 -13.81
N GLU A 324 -17.67 -24.33 -13.14
CA GLU A 324 -16.40 -23.74 -13.62
C GLU A 324 -15.17 -24.44 -13.03
N PRO A 325 -14.08 -24.65 -13.81
CA PRO A 325 -12.86 -25.29 -13.31
C PRO A 325 -12.32 -24.58 -12.06
N GLN A 326 -11.88 -25.36 -11.06
CA GLN A 326 -11.27 -24.80 -9.84
C GLN A 326 -10.14 -23.82 -10.19
N GLY A 327 -10.22 -22.60 -9.65
CA GLY A 327 -9.19 -21.57 -9.80
C GLY A 327 -9.44 -20.50 -10.87
N VAL A 328 -10.48 -20.64 -11.70
CA VAL A 328 -10.78 -19.69 -12.79
C VAL A 328 -11.21 -18.31 -12.27
N GLY A 329 -11.83 -18.24 -11.09
CA GLY A 329 -12.27 -17.01 -10.42
C GLY A 329 -11.34 -16.46 -9.32
N LEU A 330 -10.19 -17.09 -9.07
CA LEU A 330 -9.26 -16.67 -8.02
C LEU A 330 -8.67 -15.29 -8.32
N VAL A 331 -8.69 -14.41 -7.32
CA VAL A 331 -8.01 -13.12 -7.38
C VAL A 331 -6.50 -13.35 -7.42
N THR A 332 -5.86 -12.98 -8.53
CA THR A 332 -4.39 -13.08 -8.68
C THR A 332 -3.68 -11.75 -8.52
N ASN A 333 -4.42 -10.64 -8.51
CA ASN A 333 -3.87 -9.29 -8.40
C ASN A 333 -4.83 -8.35 -7.68
N LEU A 334 -4.27 -7.34 -7.01
CA LEU A 334 -4.96 -6.26 -6.33
C LEU A 334 -4.62 -4.90 -6.95
N PHE A 335 -5.61 -4.09 -7.30
CA PHE A 335 -5.38 -2.68 -7.66
C PHE A 335 -5.82 -1.76 -6.52
N ILE A 336 -4.92 -0.85 -6.12
CA ILE A 336 -5.17 0.14 -5.07
C ILE A 336 -5.21 1.54 -5.68
N ALA A 337 -6.38 2.17 -5.69
CA ALA A 337 -6.64 3.47 -6.30
C ALA A 337 -6.30 4.63 -5.36
N GLY A 338 -5.08 4.69 -4.81
CA GLY A 338 -4.58 5.79 -3.98
C GLY A 338 -5.07 5.78 -2.54
N ASP A 339 -4.50 6.69 -1.75
CA ASP A 339 -4.70 6.89 -0.32
C ASP A 339 -4.47 5.60 0.48
N LEU A 340 -3.20 5.22 0.56
CA LEU A 340 -2.78 3.94 1.12
C LEU A 340 -2.76 4.03 2.64
N SER A 341 -1.80 4.77 3.19
CA SER A 341 -1.46 4.72 4.63
C SER A 341 -2.20 5.73 5.49
N TYR A 342 -2.64 6.84 4.89
CA TYR A 342 -3.06 8.04 5.61
C TYR A 342 -2.00 8.44 6.63
N SER A 343 -0.72 8.45 6.24
CA SER A 343 0.38 8.90 7.09
C SER A 343 0.28 10.38 7.39
N ASP A 344 -0.19 11.15 6.41
CA ASP A 344 -0.55 12.56 6.54
C ASP A 344 0.61 13.38 7.12
N GLY A 345 1.83 13.06 6.68
CA GLY A 345 3.07 13.68 7.15
C GLY A 345 3.67 13.12 8.43
N ASP A 346 3.02 12.14 9.09
CA ASP A 346 3.66 11.32 10.12
C ASP A 346 4.29 10.07 9.47
N PRO A 347 5.61 10.05 9.26
CA PRO A 347 6.27 8.97 8.52
C PRO A 347 6.19 7.61 9.23
N HIS A 348 5.99 7.55 10.55
CA HIS A 348 5.86 6.29 11.28
C HIS A 348 4.57 5.54 10.91
N ARG A 349 3.57 6.25 10.39
CA ARG A 349 2.31 5.66 9.94
C ARG A 349 2.44 4.88 8.64
N TRP A 350 3.48 5.14 7.84
CA TRP A 350 3.83 4.24 6.73
C TRP A 350 4.31 2.89 7.24
N ASP A 351 5.16 2.89 8.27
CA ASP A 351 5.68 1.66 8.87
C ASP A 351 4.55 0.80 9.47
N SER A 352 3.66 1.41 10.25
CA SER A 352 2.52 0.69 10.84
C SER A 352 1.52 0.22 9.78
N TRP A 353 1.30 0.98 8.71
CA TRP A 353 0.45 0.54 7.61
C TRP A 353 1.06 -0.64 6.84
N LEU A 354 2.36 -0.61 6.57
CA LEU A 354 3.04 -1.73 5.89
C LEU A 354 3.04 -2.99 6.75
N ASP A 355 3.22 -2.87 8.08
CA ASP A 355 3.08 -4.00 9.00
C ASP A 355 1.64 -4.55 9.01
N LEU A 356 0.63 -3.67 8.94
CA LEU A 356 -0.78 -4.06 8.86
C LEU A 356 -1.12 -4.77 7.55
N ALA A 357 -0.57 -4.30 6.43
CA ALA A 357 -0.89 -4.77 5.08
C ALA A 357 -0.06 -5.99 4.65
N GLU A 358 1.10 -6.24 5.27
CA GLU A 358 2.01 -7.34 4.93
C GLU A 358 1.31 -8.70 4.74
N PRO A 359 0.39 -9.16 5.62
CA PRO A 359 -0.26 -10.46 5.43
C PRO A 359 -1.00 -10.62 4.10
N LEU A 360 -1.56 -9.53 3.57
CA LEU A 360 -2.19 -9.51 2.25
C LEU A 360 -1.15 -9.33 1.15
N LEU A 361 -0.30 -8.29 1.26
CA LEU A 361 0.55 -7.86 0.15
C LEU A 361 1.76 -8.79 -0.10
N ARG A 362 2.15 -9.62 0.88
CA ARG A 362 3.18 -10.64 0.69
C ARG A 362 2.71 -11.87 -0.09
N GLU A 363 1.38 -12.05 -0.23
CA GLU A 363 0.77 -13.21 -0.91
C GLU A 363 0.03 -12.81 -2.19
N VAL A 364 -0.50 -11.59 -2.26
CA VAL A 364 -1.26 -11.07 -3.39
C VAL A 364 -0.49 -9.92 -4.04
N PRO A 365 0.08 -10.10 -5.25
CA PRO A 365 0.72 -9.02 -5.97
C PRO A 365 -0.24 -7.85 -6.20
N PHE A 366 0.25 -6.63 -6.02
CA PHE A 366 -0.57 -5.43 -6.20
C PHE A 366 0.07 -4.38 -7.11
N ALA A 367 -0.77 -3.49 -7.62
CA ALA A 367 -0.40 -2.30 -8.36
C ALA A 367 -1.19 -1.11 -7.79
N SER A 368 -0.52 0.01 -7.52
CA SER A 368 -1.16 1.19 -6.93
C SER A 368 -0.90 2.47 -7.71
N ILE A 369 -1.70 3.48 -7.45
CA ILE A 369 -1.46 4.87 -7.88
C ILE A 369 -1.44 5.75 -6.61
N PRO A 370 -0.75 6.90 -6.56
CA PRO A 370 -0.83 7.76 -5.39
C PRO A 370 -2.16 8.53 -5.38
N GLY A 371 -2.70 8.76 -4.18
CA GLY A 371 -3.77 9.69 -3.88
C GLY A 371 -3.25 11.03 -3.34
N ASN A 372 -4.12 11.88 -2.79
CA ASN A 372 -3.68 13.13 -2.16
C ASN A 372 -2.93 12.89 -0.85
N HIS A 373 -3.22 11.80 -0.14
CA HIS A 373 -2.55 11.47 1.12
C HIS A 373 -1.11 10.99 0.92
N GLU A 374 -0.70 10.71 -0.33
CA GLU A 374 0.69 10.41 -0.69
C GLU A 374 1.50 11.65 -1.10
N ILE A 375 0.89 12.84 -1.24
CA ILE A 375 1.61 14.05 -1.68
C ILE A 375 2.73 14.42 -0.70
N GLU A 376 2.43 14.41 0.60
CA GLU A 376 3.36 14.54 1.71
C GLU A 376 4.62 15.37 1.42
N CYS A 377 4.51 16.69 1.56
CA CYS A 377 5.62 17.59 1.28
C CYS A 377 6.70 17.51 2.37
N ASN A 378 7.93 17.20 1.99
CA ASN A 378 9.08 17.28 2.88
C ASN A 378 9.39 18.75 3.19
N LYS A 379 9.42 19.13 4.48
CA LYS A 379 9.66 20.52 4.89
C LYS A 379 10.99 21.11 4.43
N VAL A 380 12.02 20.27 4.32
CA VAL A 380 13.40 20.70 4.05
C VAL A 380 13.69 20.65 2.55
N THR A 381 13.39 19.52 1.89
CA THR A 381 13.71 19.34 0.47
C THR A 381 12.60 19.86 -0.45
N ARG A 382 11.38 20.02 0.08
CA ARG A 382 10.14 20.36 -0.64
C ARG A 382 9.68 19.29 -1.62
N GLU A 383 10.37 18.16 -1.68
CA GLU A 383 9.99 17.01 -2.47
C GLU A 383 8.64 16.46 -1.96
N THR A 384 7.89 15.86 -2.89
CA THR A 384 6.56 15.29 -2.66
C THR A 384 6.57 13.84 -3.08
N PHE A 385 5.65 13.03 -2.54
CA PHE A 385 5.55 11.59 -2.83
C PHE A 385 6.79 10.77 -2.47
N VAL A 386 7.68 11.29 -1.62
CA VAL A 386 8.95 10.61 -1.27
C VAL A 386 8.70 9.24 -0.65
N PRO A 387 7.81 9.06 0.35
CA PRO A 387 7.54 7.74 0.90
C PRO A 387 6.96 6.78 -0.15
N TYR A 388 5.94 7.22 -0.91
CA TYR A 388 5.29 6.41 -1.95
C TYR A 388 6.26 5.96 -3.05
N GLU A 389 7.10 6.85 -3.57
CA GLU A 389 8.11 6.52 -4.58
C GLU A 389 9.18 5.56 -4.02
N SER A 390 9.48 5.66 -2.72
CA SER A 390 10.52 4.86 -2.06
C SER A 390 10.05 3.47 -1.68
N TYR A 391 8.82 3.32 -1.17
CA TYR A 391 8.33 2.04 -0.67
C TYR A 391 7.88 1.09 -1.78
N PHE A 392 7.43 1.61 -2.92
CA PHE A 392 6.78 0.78 -3.94
C PHE A 392 7.59 0.66 -5.24
N ARG A 393 7.37 -0.44 -5.96
CA ARG A 393 7.91 -0.66 -7.31
C ARG A 393 6.79 -1.12 -8.23
N ASN A 394 6.06 -0.17 -8.77
CA ASN A 394 4.93 -0.47 -9.65
C ASN A 394 5.37 -1.07 -11.00
N PRO A 395 4.49 -1.85 -11.65
CA PRO A 395 4.78 -2.51 -12.92
C PRO A 395 5.19 -1.53 -14.03
N ASN A 396 6.16 -1.93 -14.87
CA ASN A 396 6.60 -1.16 -16.04
C ASN A 396 6.91 0.33 -15.75
N ARG A 397 7.23 0.67 -14.49
CA ARG A 397 7.53 2.03 -14.07
C ARG A 397 8.74 2.57 -14.83
N ILE A 398 8.72 3.86 -15.13
CA ILE A 398 9.89 4.55 -15.69
C ILE A 398 10.82 4.90 -14.53
N GLU A 399 11.98 4.24 -14.46
CA GLU A 399 12.83 4.18 -13.26
C GLU A 399 13.17 5.52 -12.58
N LYS A 400 13.32 6.59 -13.36
CA LYS A 400 13.74 7.91 -12.87
C LYS A 400 12.54 8.84 -12.71
N PRO A 401 12.03 9.06 -11.48
CA PRO A 401 10.98 10.03 -11.25
C PRO A 401 11.51 11.45 -11.50
N ILE A 402 10.60 12.34 -11.86
CA ILE A 402 10.81 13.78 -11.96
C ILE A 402 9.85 14.41 -10.97
N MET A 403 10.41 14.89 -9.87
CA MET A 403 9.69 15.60 -8.82
C MET A 403 10.04 17.08 -8.92
N ILE A 404 9.05 17.89 -9.25
CA ILE A 404 9.16 19.36 -9.20
C ILE A 404 8.40 19.78 -7.95
N PRO A 405 9.09 20.33 -6.94
CA PRO A 405 8.44 20.73 -5.70
C PRO A 405 7.49 21.92 -5.94
N PRO A 406 6.40 22.03 -5.17
CA PRO A 406 5.55 23.23 -5.20
C PRO A 406 6.32 24.47 -4.71
N SER A 407 5.74 25.65 -4.91
CA SER A 407 6.34 26.89 -4.41
C SER A 407 6.47 26.90 -2.88
N GLU A 408 7.43 27.67 -2.38
CA GLU A 408 7.57 27.90 -0.94
C GLU A 408 6.29 28.51 -0.34
N ASP A 409 5.63 29.40 -1.10
CA ASP A 409 4.37 30.00 -0.69
C ASP A 409 3.27 28.95 -0.58
N TYR A 410 3.17 28.00 -1.52
CA TYR A 410 2.20 26.90 -1.45
C TYR A 410 2.40 26.06 -0.18
N ILE A 411 3.64 25.67 0.13
CA ILE A 411 3.95 24.86 1.33
C ILE A 411 3.61 25.63 2.62
N ASN A 412 3.87 26.94 2.66
CA ASN A 412 3.63 27.75 3.85
C ASN A 412 2.16 28.13 4.07
N HIS A 413 1.34 28.16 3.01
CA HIS A 413 -0.07 28.56 3.10
C HIS A 413 -1.04 27.38 3.09
N ASN A 414 -0.65 26.22 2.56
CA ASN A 414 -1.51 25.03 2.46
C ASN A 414 -1.04 23.90 3.37
N TYR A 415 -2.00 23.08 3.79
CA TYR A 415 -1.73 21.82 4.48
C TYR A 415 -1.14 20.82 3.47
N CYS A 416 0.19 20.87 3.30
CA CYS A 416 0.92 20.11 2.27
C CYS A 416 1.12 18.62 2.64
N THR A 417 0.48 18.14 3.70
CA THR A 417 0.46 16.72 4.08
C THR A 417 -0.55 15.93 3.27
N THR A 418 -1.76 16.48 3.11
CA THR A 418 -2.89 15.82 2.43
C THR A 418 -3.74 16.81 1.62
N PRO A 419 -3.14 17.69 0.79
CA PRO A 419 -3.92 18.71 0.12
C PRO A 419 -4.87 18.06 -0.89
N SER A 420 -6.17 18.35 -0.78
CA SER A 420 -7.15 17.91 -1.79
C SER A 420 -6.84 18.52 -3.17
N GLU A 421 -6.18 19.68 -3.22
CA GLU A 421 -5.81 20.35 -4.46
C GLU A 421 -4.29 20.48 -4.61
N PHE A 422 -3.73 19.96 -5.70
CA PHE A 422 -2.29 20.00 -5.97
C PHE A 422 -2.01 20.29 -7.45
N LEU A 423 -1.64 21.55 -7.74
CA LEU A 423 -1.42 22.04 -9.10
C LEU A 423 -0.03 22.66 -9.33
N GLU A 424 0.70 23.02 -8.27
CA GLU A 424 2.01 23.69 -8.40
C GLU A 424 3.20 22.73 -8.42
N GLY A 425 3.06 21.54 -7.85
CA GLY A 425 4.07 20.49 -7.91
C GLY A 425 3.82 19.52 -9.06
N HIS A 426 4.84 18.76 -9.42
CA HIS A 426 4.75 17.69 -10.41
C HIS A 426 5.46 16.45 -9.91
N TYR A 427 4.82 15.30 -10.13
CA TYR A 427 5.42 13.99 -9.97
C TYR A 427 5.17 13.20 -11.26
N ASP A 428 6.20 13.15 -12.10
CA ASP A 428 6.19 12.49 -13.40
C ASP A 428 7.12 11.27 -13.38
N TYR A 429 6.75 10.21 -14.09
CA TYR A 429 7.50 8.95 -14.11
C TYR A 429 7.64 8.31 -12.71
N GLY A 430 8.57 7.38 -12.52
CA GLY A 430 8.60 6.55 -11.32
C GLY A 430 7.30 5.79 -11.15
N ASN A 431 6.77 5.76 -9.94
CA ASN A 431 5.48 5.16 -9.61
C ASN A 431 4.27 6.05 -9.96
N ALA A 432 4.47 7.23 -10.56
CA ALA A 432 3.39 8.20 -10.81
C ALA A 432 2.37 7.75 -11.85
N TYR A 433 2.78 7.10 -12.94
CA TYR A 433 1.86 6.57 -13.95
C TYR A 433 2.56 5.55 -14.81
N TYR A 434 1.81 4.51 -15.18
CA TYR A 434 2.33 3.33 -15.86
C TYR A 434 1.15 2.50 -16.38
N SER A 435 1.44 1.47 -17.17
CA SER A 435 0.43 0.52 -17.66
C SER A 435 0.91 -0.91 -17.46
N TYR A 436 -0.02 -1.83 -17.28
CA TYR A 436 0.27 -3.25 -17.04
C TYR A 436 -0.77 -4.15 -17.68
N LYS A 437 -0.34 -5.29 -18.22
CA LYS A 437 -1.19 -6.24 -18.94
C LYS A 437 -1.13 -7.62 -18.29
N GLN A 438 -2.30 -8.19 -18.02
CA GLN A 438 -2.44 -9.56 -17.52
C GLN A 438 -3.76 -10.18 -18.00
N GLY A 439 -3.73 -11.47 -18.33
CA GLY A 439 -4.93 -12.18 -18.74
C GLY A 439 -5.71 -11.48 -19.86
N LEU A 440 -6.94 -11.09 -19.58
CA LEU A 440 -7.81 -10.37 -20.50
C LEU A 440 -7.80 -8.84 -20.31
N VAL A 441 -7.00 -8.32 -19.39
CA VAL A 441 -7.03 -6.92 -18.93
C VAL A 441 -5.74 -6.18 -19.29
N HIS A 442 -5.90 -5.01 -19.90
CA HIS A 442 -4.90 -3.95 -19.96
C HIS A 442 -5.31 -2.85 -18.99
N ALA A 443 -4.51 -2.59 -17.98
CA ALA A 443 -4.74 -1.53 -17.01
C ALA A 443 -3.78 -0.34 -17.27
N ILE A 444 -4.32 0.88 -17.25
CA ILE A 444 -3.55 2.13 -17.33
C ILE A 444 -3.76 2.90 -16.02
N PHE A 445 -2.69 3.16 -15.29
CA PHE A 445 -2.71 3.89 -14.03
C PHE A 445 -2.25 5.33 -14.26
N LEU A 446 -3.06 6.30 -13.84
CA LEU A 446 -2.83 7.73 -14.01
C LEU A 446 -2.88 8.43 -12.64
N ASN A 447 -1.94 9.31 -12.38
CA ASN A 447 -1.91 10.11 -11.16
C ASN A 447 -2.77 11.37 -11.33
N SER A 448 -3.78 11.53 -10.48
CA SER A 448 -4.70 12.67 -10.41
C SER A 448 -4.03 13.98 -9.98
N TYR A 449 -2.85 13.90 -9.36
CA TYR A 449 -2.06 15.00 -8.81
C TYR A 449 -0.82 15.32 -9.65
N THR A 450 -0.78 14.82 -10.88
CA THR A 450 0.10 15.35 -11.92
C THR A 450 -0.72 15.69 -13.16
N SER A 451 -0.38 16.78 -13.85
CA SER A 451 -1.27 17.38 -14.85
C SER A 451 -1.66 16.39 -15.96
N LEU A 452 -2.96 16.29 -16.26
CA LEU A 452 -3.52 15.54 -17.39
C LEU A 452 -4.01 16.45 -18.52
N MET A 453 -3.74 17.76 -18.43
CA MET A 453 -4.08 18.71 -19.49
C MET A 453 -3.29 18.42 -20.76
N GLU A 454 -3.86 18.83 -21.90
CA GLU A 454 -3.16 18.75 -23.19
C GLU A 454 -1.78 19.42 -23.11
N GLY A 455 -0.76 18.72 -23.62
CA GLY A 455 0.63 19.17 -23.59
C GLY A 455 1.45 18.71 -22.38
N SER A 456 0.81 18.26 -21.29
CA SER A 456 1.52 17.71 -20.12
C SER A 456 2.27 16.40 -20.45
N ARG A 457 3.24 16.03 -19.62
CA ARG A 457 4.02 14.78 -19.81
C ARG A 457 3.13 13.56 -19.69
N GLN A 458 2.33 13.47 -18.63
CA GLN A 458 1.40 12.36 -18.43
C GLN A 458 0.37 12.27 -19.57
N ARG A 459 -0.18 13.40 -20.04
CA ARG A 459 -1.15 13.39 -21.16
C ARG A 459 -0.51 12.94 -22.46
N LYS A 460 0.71 13.38 -22.77
CA LYS A 460 1.48 12.90 -23.94
C LYS A 460 1.79 11.41 -23.83
N TRP A 461 2.28 10.95 -22.69
CA TRP A 461 2.54 9.53 -22.46
C TRP A 461 1.27 8.68 -22.64
N LEU A 462 0.13 9.14 -22.10
CA LEU A 462 -1.15 8.45 -22.25
C LEU A 462 -1.54 8.28 -23.72
N VAL A 463 -1.51 9.36 -24.52
CA VAL A 463 -2.03 9.35 -25.91
C VAL A 463 -1.01 8.84 -26.93
N GLU A 464 0.29 9.01 -26.69
CA GLU A 464 1.36 8.64 -27.61
C GLU A 464 1.96 7.26 -27.30
N THR A 465 1.84 6.76 -26.07
CA THR A 465 2.47 5.50 -25.63
C THR A 465 1.46 4.50 -25.06
N ALA A 466 0.74 4.86 -23.99
CA ALA A 466 -0.07 3.89 -23.25
C ALA A 466 -1.26 3.38 -24.08
N LEU A 467 -2.10 4.27 -24.60
CA LEU A 467 -3.29 3.91 -25.39
C LEU A 467 -2.95 3.22 -26.73
N PRO A 468 -1.95 3.67 -27.51
CA PRO A 468 -1.53 2.95 -28.71
C PRO A 468 -0.99 1.53 -28.46
N SER A 469 -0.50 1.25 -27.25
CA SER A 469 0.01 -0.09 -26.89
C SER A 469 -1.08 -1.12 -26.56
N VAL A 470 -2.36 -0.72 -26.60
CA VAL A 470 -3.50 -1.59 -26.30
C VAL A 470 -3.80 -2.50 -27.50
N ASP A 471 -3.43 -3.77 -27.39
CA ASP A 471 -3.84 -4.82 -28.32
C ASP A 471 -5.08 -5.57 -27.79
N ARG A 472 -6.25 -5.18 -28.30
CA ARG A 472 -7.55 -5.77 -27.93
C ARG A 472 -7.73 -7.23 -28.37
N SER A 473 -6.83 -7.76 -29.21
CA SER A 473 -6.82 -9.19 -29.55
C SER A 473 -6.23 -10.04 -28.43
N LEU A 474 -5.32 -9.48 -27.62
CA LEU A 474 -4.71 -10.11 -26.45
C LEU A 474 -5.43 -9.74 -25.16
N THR A 475 -5.63 -8.44 -24.91
CA THR A 475 -6.25 -7.88 -23.72
C THR A 475 -7.49 -7.07 -24.10
N PRO A 476 -8.64 -7.74 -24.28
CA PRO A 476 -9.86 -7.09 -24.78
C PRO A 476 -10.45 -6.08 -23.80
N TRP A 477 -10.19 -6.18 -22.50
CA TRP A 477 -10.68 -5.24 -21.50
C TRP A 477 -9.64 -4.16 -21.21
N LEU A 478 -10.01 -2.89 -21.40
CA LEU A 478 -9.19 -1.74 -21.05
C LEU A 478 -9.77 -1.06 -19.81
N VAL A 479 -8.96 -1.01 -18.76
CA VAL A 479 -9.29 -0.41 -17.47
C VAL A 479 -8.36 0.77 -17.24
N VAL A 480 -8.91 1.92 -16.86
CA VAL A 480 -8.14 3.09 -16.42
C VAL A 480 -8.32 3.25 -14.92
N VAL A 481 -7.25 3.54 -14.19
CA VAL A 481 -7.25 3.75 -12.74
C VAL A 481 -6.64 5.11 -12.44
N PHE A 482 -7.33 5.94 -11.67
CA PHE A 482 -6.79 7.16 -11.08
C PHE A 482 -7.51 7.44 -9.77
N HIS A 483 -6.91 8.21 -8.88
CA HIS A 483 -7.47 8.35 -7.53
C HIS A 483 -8.79 9.14 -7.49
N THR A 484 -8.85 10.33 -8.11
CA THR A 484 -10.01 11.24 -7.98
C THR A 484 -11.14 10.97 -8.99
N PRO A 485 -12.40 10.73 -8.56
CA PRO A 485 -13.51 10.42 -9.46
C PRO A 485 -13.91 11.62 -10.35
N LEU A 486 -14.12 11.40 -11.65
CA LEU A 486 -14.67 12.43 -12.56
C LEU A 486 -16.17 12.69 -12.33
N TYR A 487 -16.86 11.76 -11.66
CA TYR A 487 -18.27 11.84 -11.36
C TYR A 487 -18.49 11.46 -9.90
N THR A 488 -19.00 12.40 -9.12
CA THR A 488 -19.31 12.21 -7.70
C THR A 488 -20.75 12.63 -7.41
N THR A 489 -21.32 12.02 -6.37
CA THR A 489 -22.56 12.49 -5.73
C THR A 489 -22.36 12.78 -4.24
N PHE A 490 -21.10 12.90 -3.82
CA PHE A 490 -20.70 13.07 -2.44
C PHE A 490 -20.16 14.48 -2.20
N LEU A 491 -20.44 15.01 -1.02
CA LEU A 491 -20.22 16.42 -0.68
C LEU A 491 -18.74 16.73 -0.45
N ASN A 492 -17.98 15.77 0.11
CA ASN A 492 -16.59 15.93 0.52
C ASN A 492 -15.69 16.45 -0.62
N HIS A 493 -15.88 15.92 -1.82
CA HIS A 493 -15.05 16.23 -3.00
C HIS A 493 -15.86 16.86 -4.15
N PHE A 494 -17.02 17.46 -3.83
CA PHE A 494 -17.86 18.11 -4.82
C PHE A 494 -17.19 19.38 -5.37
N ASN A 495 -16.99 19.44 -6.69
CA ASN A 495 -16.30 20.52 -7.41
C ASN A 495 -14.85 20.75 -6.97
N GLU A 496 -14.17 19.70 -6.49
CA GLU A 496 -12.73 19.77 -6.23
C GLU A 496 -11.96 20.06 -7.53
N LEU A 497 -10.90 20.86 -7.42
CA LEU A 497 -10.21 21.42 -8.57
C LEU A 497 -9.56 20.35 -9.47
N ASN A 498 -8.80 19.41 -8.90
CA ASN A 498 -8.11 18.36 -9.65
C ASN A 498 -9.07 17.50 -10.51
N PRO A 499 -10.12 16.84 -9.96
CA PRO A 499 -11.06 16.07 -10.78
C PRO A 499 -11.87 16.95 -11.75
N THR A 500 -12.17 18.20 -11.41
CA THR A 500 -12.85 19.14 -12.32
C THR A 500 -11.98 19.46 -13.54
N VAL A 501 -10.71 19.81 -13.33
CA VAL A 501 -9.76 20.08 -14.43
C VAL A 501 -9.55 18.83 -15.29
N MET A 502 -9.42 17.65 -14.68
CA MET A 502 -9.33 16.38 -15.41
C MET A 502 -10.57 16.13 -16.28
N LYS A 503 -11.77 16.36 -15.75
CA LYS A 503 -13.04 16.16 -16.46
C LYS A 503 -13.21 17.10 -17.66
N GLU A 504 -12.73 18.33 -17.55
CA GLU A 504 -12.81 19.36 -18.59
C GLU A 504 -11.61 19.37 -19.57
N SER A 505 -10.59 18.53 -19.33
CA SER A 505 -9.37 18.46 -20.15
C SER A 505 -9.51 17.74 -21.50
N GLY A 506 -10.72 17.30 -21.86
CA GLY A 506 -10.93 16.43 -23.02
C GLY A 506 -10.58 14.95 -22.74
N LEU A 507 -10.48 14.55 -21.47
CA LEU A 507 -10.12 13.18 -21.08
C LEU A 507 -11.24 12.18 -21.38
N ARG A 508 -12.50 12.59 -21.25
CA ARG A 508 -13.68 11.75 -21.51
C ARG A 508 -13.76 11.36 -22.99
N GLU A 509 -13.46 12.28 -23.89
CA GLU A 509 -13.36 12.06 -25.33
C GLU A 509 -12.24 11.08 -25.66
N VAL A 510 -11.09 11.20 -24.99
CA VAL A 510 -9.99 10.24 -25.17
C VAL A 510 -10.40 8.84 -24.72
N PHE A 511 -11.06 8.70 -23.58
CA PHE A 511 -11.55 7.40 -23.09
C PHE A 511 -12.60 6.79 -24.03
N GLN A 512 -13.52 7.61 -24.54
CA GLN A 512 -14.53 7.21 -25.51
C GLN A 512 -13.89 6.74 -26.83
N ASN A 513 -12.96 7.52 -27.38
CA ASN A 513 -12.30 7.21 -28.67
C ASN A 513 -11.48 5.92 -28.62
N HIS A 514 -10.92 5.59 -27.45
CA HIS A 514 -10.15 4.36 -27.25
C HIS A 514 -10.99 3.22 -26.64
N LYS A 515 -12.31 3.42 -26.53
CA LYS A 515 -13.28 2.46 -26.03
C LYS A 515 -12.92 1.88 -24.65
N VAL A 516 -12.51 2.75 -23.72
CA VAL A 516 -12.20 2.35 -22.33
C VAL A 516 -13.42 1.70 -21.69
N ASN A 517 -13.28 0.49 -21.15
CA ASN A 517 -14.41 -0.24 -20.58
C ASN A 517 -14.78 0.29 -19.20
N LEU A 518 -13.77 0.43 -18.34
CA LEU A 518 -13.92 0.80 -16.94
C LEU A 518 -12.94 1.90 -16.57
N VAL A 519 -13.42 2.82 -15.75
CA VAL A 519 -12.61 3.84 -15.09
C VAL A 519 -12.80 3.69 -13.59
N LEU A 520 -11.72 3.38 -12.88
CA LEU A 520 -11.72 3.08 -11.46
C LEU A 520 -11.12 4.25 -10.67
N SER A 521 -11.71 4.54 -9.51
CA SER A 521 -11.25 5.59 -8.62
C SER A 521 -11.49 5.30 -7.14
N GLY A 522 -10.79 6.02 -6.28
CA GLY A 522 -10.97 6.07 -4.83
C GLY A 522 -11.56 7.42 -4.41
N HIS A 523 -10.94 8.06 -3.41
CA HIS A 523 -11.13 9.44 -2.94
C HIS A 523 -12.48 9.71 -2.26
N ASP A 524 -13.59 9.51 -2.97
CA ASP A 524 -14.88 9.51 -2.31
C ASP A 524 -14.97 8.26 -1.43
N HIS A 525 -15.03 8.45 -0.11
CA HIS A 525 -15.13 7.37 0.88
C HIS A 525 -16.48 6.66 0.88
N ALA A 526 -16.78 6.04 -0.26
CA ALA A 526 -18.07 5.50 -0.63
C ALA A 526 -17.92 4.57 -1.83
N TYR A 527 -18.99 3.85 -2.12
CA TYR A 527 -19.15 3.10 -3.35
C TYR A 527 -20.04 3.88 -4.32
N LEU A 528 -19.62 4.00 -5.59
CA LEU A 528 -20.47 4.54 -6.65
C LEU A 528 -20.17 3.87 -7.99
N ARG A 529 -21.20 3.48 -8.72
CA ARG A 529 -21.11 2.98 -10.09
C ARG A 529 -22.06 3.73 -10.99
N THR A 530 -21.55 4.25 -12.10
CA THR A 530 -22.36 4.94 -13.10
C THR A 530 -23.06 3.95 -14.03
N LYS A 531 -24.08 4.44 -14.73
CA LYS A 531 -24.42 3.88 -16.04
C LYS A 531 -23.31 4.26 -17.04
N PRO A 532 -23.22 3.64 -18.21
CA PRO A 532 -22.29 4.06 -19.27
C PRO A 532 -22.51 5.53 -19.64
N LEU A 533 -21.45 6.35 -19.55
CA LEU A 533 -21.54 7.82 -19.75
C LEU A 533 -20.76 8.28 -20.98
N MET A 534 -21.46 8.96 -21.88
CA MET A 534 -20.88 9.62 -23.05
C MET A 534 -19.97 10.79 -22.62
N PRO A 535 -19.09 11.31 -23.50
CA PRO A 535 -18.22 12.43 -23.18
C PRO A 535 -18.93 13.65 -22.63
N ASP A 536 -20.16 13.95 -23.07
CA ASP A 536 -20.97 15.07 -22.54
C ASP A 536 -21.59 14.80 -21.15
N GLY A 537 -21.42 13.61 -20.60
CA GLY A 537 -21.98 13.16 -19.32
C GLY A 537 -23.41 12.61 -19.40
N SER A 538 -23.99 12.51 -20.60
CA SER A 538 -25.27 11.85 -20.80
C SER A 538 -25.14 10.32 -20.70
N VAL A 539 -26.23 9.66 -20.29
CA VAL A 539 -26.29 8.20 -20.26
C VAL A 539 -26.41 7.67 -21.69
N ALA A 540 -25.54 6.73 -22.08
CA ALA A 540 -25.60 6.11 -23.40
C ALA A 540 -26.97 5.44 -23.63
N ALA A 541 -27.56 5.67 -24.81
CA ALA A 541 -28.94 5.25 -25.11
C ALA A 541 -29.13 3.72 -25.16
N ASP A 542 -28.08 2.99 -25.56
CA ASP A 542 -28.04 1.52 -25.60
C ASP A 542 -27.25 0.89 -24.45
N GLY A 543 -26.62 1.71 -23.59
CA GLY A 543 -25.76 1.24 -22.50
C GLY A 543 -24.52 0.46 -22.96
N LYS A 544 -24.15 0.51 -24.25
CA LYS A 544 -23.09 -0.31 -24.84
C LYS A 544 -22.12 0.50 -25.68
N VAL A 545 -22.00 1.80 -25.49
CA VAL A 545 -21.05 2.59 -26.29
C VAL A 545 -20.14 3.48 -25.45
N ALA A 546 -20.12 3.34 -24.13
CA ALA A 546 -19.42 4.27 -23.26
C ALA A 546 -18.77 3.61 -22.03
N PRO A 547 -17.71 4.22 -21.45
CA PRO A 547 -17.10 3.75 -20.22
C PRO A 547 -18.07 3.77 -19.03
N VAL A 548 -17.89 2.82 -18.11
CA VAL A 548 -18.48 2.86 -16.76
C VAL A 548 -17.45 3.42 -15.78
N PHE A 549 -17.86 4.39 -14.97
CA PHE A 549 -17.04 4.94 -13.89
C PHE A 549 -17.43 4.25 -12.58
N TRP A 550 -16.43 3.77 -11.84
CA TRP A 550 -16.60 2.95 -10.67
C TRP A 550 -15.68 3.40 -9.53
N THR A 551 -16.28 4.12 -8.57
CA THR A 551 -15.64 4.60 -7.35
C THR A 551 -15.72 3.55 -6.25
N LEU A 552 -14.57 3.24 -5.66
CA LEU A 552 -14.32 2.18 -4.69
C LEU A 552 -13.51 2.69 -3.48
N GLY A 553 -13.73 3.94 -3.06
CA GLY A 553 -12.97 4.59 -1.99
C GLY A 553 -13.41 4.25 -0.57
N ALA A 554 -14.25 3.24 -0.39
CA ALA A 554 -14.68 2.81 0.95
C ALA A 554 -13.77 1.69 1.50
N GLY A 555 -12.45 1.83 1.41
CA GLY A 555 -11.48 0.81 1.85
C GLY A 555 -11.40 0.62 3.37
N GLY A 556 -11.73 1.66 4.14
CA GLY A 556 -11.80 1.57 5.60
C GLY A 556 -10.96 2.58 6.36
N ASN A 557 -10.51 3.66 5.73
CA ASN A 557 -9.68 4.67 6.39
C ASN A 557 -10.38 5.36 7.58
N ARG A 558 -9.61 6.18 8.30
CA ARG A 558 -10.02 6.82 9.55
C ARG A 558 -11.01 7.97 9.39
N GLU A 559 -11.13 8.54 8.20
CA GLU A 559 -11.98 9.71 7.96
C GLU A 559 -13.47 9.32 7.85
N GLY A 560 -13.73 8.03 7.65
CA GLY A 560 -15.09 7.50 7.58
C GLY A 560 -15.76 7.81 6.24
N HIS A 561 -17.07 7.57 6.16
CA HIS A 561 -17.79 7.65 4.90
C HIS A 561 -18.08 9.07 4.42
N ALA A 562 -18.08 9.23 3.10
CA ALA A 562 -18.51 10.46 2.45
C ALA A 562 -20.02 10.69 2.61
N THR A 563 -20.46 11.95 2.60
CA THR A 563 -21.89 12.29 2.72
C THR A 563 -22.50 12.60 1.36
N TYR A 564 -23.75 12.17 1.10
CA TYR A 564 -24.43 12.52 -0.14
C TYR A 564 -24.66 14.04 -0.28
N ILE A 565 -24.45 14.57 -1.49
CA ILE A 565 -24.94 15.92 -1.87
C ILE A 565 -26.47 15.95 -1.80
N ASN A 566 -27.11 14.92 -2.34
CA ASN A 566 -28.56 14.76 -2.33
C ASN A 566 -28.95 13.40 -1.73
N PRO A 567 -29.37 13.34 -0.46
CA PRO A 567 -29.76 12.09 0.17
C PRO A 567 -31.17 11.62 -0.22
N PHE A 568 -32.00 12.49 -0.82
CA PHE A 568 -33.41 12.18 -1.07
C PHE A 568 -33.64 11.48 -2.40
N TRP A 569 -32.85 11.79 -3.43
CA TRP A 569 -33.03 11.24 -4.78
C TRP A 569 -31.68 10.94 -5.41
N GLN A 570 -31.59 9.81 -6.10
CA GLN A 570 -30.43 9.42 -6.89
C GLN A 570 -30.49 10.04 -8.29
N GLU A 571 -29.37 10.57 -8.76
CA GLU A 571 -29.18 11.11 -10.09
C GLU A 571 -29.35 10.01 -11.15
N LYS A 572 -29.98 10.35 -12.28
CA LYS A 572 -30.34 9.36 -13.31
C LYS A 572 -29.14 8.60 -13.92
N TRP A 573 -27.96 9.21 -13.89
CA TRP A 573 -26.71 8.66 -14.42
C TRP A 573 -26.02 7.69 -13.44
N VAL A 574 -26.40 7.69 -12.16
CA VAL A 574 -25.92 6.73 -11.17
C VAL A 574 -26.69 5.42 -11.37
N ALA A 575 -25.96 4.32 -11.51
CA ALA A 575 -26.56 2.99 -11.48
C ALA A 575 -26.76 2.55 -10.02
N LYS A 576 -25.74 2.73 -9.18
CA LYS A 576 -25.81 2.43 -7.75
C LYS A 576 -24.78 3.25 -6.97
N ARG A 577 -25.10 3.57 -5.71
CA ARG A 577 -24.20 4.20 -4.75
C ARG A 577 -24.49 3.71 -3.33
N ASN A 578 -23.48 3.75 -2.47
CA ASN A 578 -23.56 3.42 -1.04
C ASN A 578 -22.53 4.26 -0.28
N ASN A 579 -22.86 4.72 0.92
CA ASN A 579 -22.00 5.59 1.73
C ASN A 579 -22.02 5.24 3.22
N ASP A 580 -22.35 3.99 3.54
CA ASP A 580 -22.47 3.51 4.92
C ASP A 580 -21.79 2.15 5.13
N GLU A 581 -21.17 1.59 4.09
CA GLU A 581 -20.47 0.30 4.14
C GLU A 581 -19.04 0.42 3.64
N PHE A 582 -18.10 -0.27 4.30
CA PHE A 582 -16.74 -0.45 3.81
C PHE A 582 -16.64 -1.76 3.02
N GLY A 583 -15.63 -1.87 2.16
CA GLY A 583 -15.49 -3.03 1.32
C GLY A 583 -14.51 -2.85 0.17
N PHE A 584 -14.64 -3.74 -0.82
CA PHE A 584 -13.82 -3.72 -2.02
C PHE A 584 -14.60 -4.19 -3.25
N GLY A 585 -14.12 -3.80 -4.42
CA GLY A 585 -14.64 -4.24 -5.71
C GLY A 585 -13.97 -5.53 -6.18
N LEU A 586 -14.73 -6.38 -6.87
CA LEU A 586 -14.22 -7.55 -7.56
C LEU A 586 -14.60 -7.48 -9.03
N PHE A 587 -13.59 -7.48 -9.90
CA PHE A 587 -13.75 -7.57 -11.34
C PHE A 587 -13.43 -8.99 -11.79
N PHE A 588 -14.35 -9.62 -12.52
CA PHE A 588 -14.12 -10.95 -13.12
C PHE A 588 -14.49 -10.96 -14.60
N ALA A 589 -13.51 -11.15 -15.49
CA ALA A 589 -13.73 -11.34 -16.92
C ALA A 589 -13.53 -12.83 -17.27
N PRO A 590 -14.59 -13.63 -17.50
CA PRO A 590 -14.45 -15.00 -17.98
C PRO A 590 -14.00 -15.07 -19.44
N ASN A 591 -14.27 -14.03 -20.23
CA ASN A 591 -13.95 -14.01 -21.66
C ASN A 591 -13.84 -12.58 -22.19
N ARG A 592 -13.64 -12.43 -23.50
CA ARG A 592 -13.46 -11.13 -24.15
C ARG A 592 -14.72 -10.25 -24.22
N THR A 593 -15.90 -10.82 -24.01
CA THR A 593 -17.20 -10.16 -24.27
C THR A 593 -17.96 -9.76 -23.00
N HIS A 594 -17.81 -10.51 -21.90
CA HIS A 594 -18.53 -10.26 -20.66
C HIS A 594 -17.58 -10.15 -19.47
N ALA A 595 -17.88 -9.25 -18.54
CA ALA A 595 -17.23 -9.15 -17.24
C ALA A 595 -18.26 -8.91 -16.15
N HIS A 596 -17.98 -9.40 -14.94
CA HIS A 596 -18.83 -9.31 -13.76
C HIS A 596 -18.18 -8.36 -12.76
N LEU A 597 -18.89 -7.31 -12.39
CA LEU A 597 -18.50 -6.37 -11.35
C LEU A 597 -19.28 -6.71 -10.08
N ARG A 598 -18.58 -6.87 -8.96
CA ARG A 598 -19.18 -7.06 -7.65
C ARG A 598 -18.64 -6.06 -6.63
N TRP A 599 -19.51 -5.58 -5.74
CA TRP A 599 -19.12 -4.85 -4.54
C TRP A 599 -19.29 -5.75 -3.34
N MET A 600 -18.20 -5.99 -2.63
CA MET A 600 -18.11 -6.89 -1.49
C MET A 600 -17.97 -6.06 -0.22
N ARG A 601 -18.83 -6.28 0.78
CA ARG A 601 -18.71 -5.62 2.08
C ARG A 601 -17.58 -6.26 2.92
N ASP A 602 -16.97 -5.49 3.81
CA ASP A 602 -15.87 -5.91 4.69
C ASP A 602 -16.31 -6.79 5.89
N ASP A 603 -17.57 -6.78 6.30
CA ASP A 603 -18.08 -7.55 7.45
C ASP A 603 -19.39 -8.34 7.23
N ASP A 604 -19.71 -9.21 8.19
CA ASP A 604 -20.87 -10.13 8.15
C ASP A 604 -22.08 -9.59 8.95
N ASN A 605 -21.90 -8.54 9.75
CA ASN A 605 -22.89 -8.08 10.74
C ASN A 605 -23.20 -6.59 10.59
N GLY A 606 -23.86 -6.21 9.50
CA GLY A 606 -24.46 -4.90 9.38
C GLY A 606 -25.65 -4.74 10.34
N PRO A 607 -26.08 -3.50 10.65
CA PRO A 607 -27.21 -3.25 11.54
C PRO A 607 -28.56 -3.82 11.03
N THR A 608 -28.62 -4.21 9.76
CA THR A 608 -29.79 -4.81 9.10
C THR A 608 -29.69 -6.33 8.91
N ASP A 609 -28.52 -6.92 9.15
CA ASP A 609 -28.33 -8.35 9.05
C ASP A 609 -28.69 -8.93 10.42
N GLY A 610 -29.79 -9.69 10.50
CA GLY A 610 -30.20 -10.34 11.73
C GLY A 610 -29.05 -11.16 12.36
N ALA A 611 -29.19 -11.59 13.61
CA ALA A 611 -28.14 -12.20 14.45
C ALA A 611 -27.44 -13.49 13.93
N ALA A 612 -27.64 -13.89 12.67
CA ALA A 612 -26.95 -14.99 12.03
C ALA A 612 -25.71 -14.45 11.28
N SER A 613 -24.55 -14.58 11.90
CA SER A 613 -23.25 -14.50 11.23
C SER A 613 -23.20 -15.58 10.15
N THR A 614 -23.31 -15.18 8.89
CA THR A 614 -22.98 -16.05 7.76
C THR A 614 -21.49 -15.92 7.52
N LYS A 615 -20.74 -17.02 7.56
CA LYS A 615 -19.30 -17.07 7.23
C LYS A 615 -18.95 -16.63 5.79
N SER A 616 -19.94 -16.16 5.02
CA SER A 616 -19.89 -15.88 3.59
C SER A 616 -19.82 -14.39 3.29
N MET A 617 -18.92 -13.99 2.39
CA MET A 617 -18.77 -12.64 1.87
C MET A 617 -20.12 -12.06 1.40
N VAL A 618 -20.45 -10.84 1.87
CA VAL A 618 -21.71 -10.18 1.53
C VAL A 618 -21.57 -9.38 0.23
N VAL A 619 -22.23 -9.84 -0.83
CA VAL A 619 -22.31 -9.14 -2.13
C VAL A 619 -23.38 -8.06 -2.05
N ARG A 620 -22.96 -6.81 -2.16
CA ARG A 620 -23.85 -5.63 -2.08
C ARG A 620 -24.22 -5.08 -3.44
N ASP A 621 -23.38 -5.28 -4.45
CA ASP A 621 -23.73 -5.06 -5.85
C ASP A 621 -23.17 -6.15 -6.74
N SER A 622 -23.89 -6.47 -7.83
CA SER A 622 -23.55 -7.56 -8.74
C SER A 622 -24.12 -7.24 -10.12
N VAL A 623 -23.25 -7.00 -11.10
CA VAL A 623 -23.66 -6.62 -12.46
C VAL A 623 -22.75 -7.21 -13.52
N TRP A 624 -23.33 -7.80 -14.56
CA TRP A 624 -22.62 -8.15 -15.78
C TRP A 624 -22.57 -6.96 -16.73
N ILE A 625 -21.39 -6.70 -17.28
CA ILE A 625 -21.16 -5.69 -18.32
C ILE A 625 -20.67 -6.35 -19.59
N GLU A 626 -20.99 -5.74 -20.72
CA GLU A 626 -20.55 -6.17 -22.04
C GLU A 626 -19.36 -5.34 -22.54
N ASN A 627 -18.46 -5.98 -23.26
CA ASN A 627 -17.30 -5.33 -23.87
C ASN A 627 -17.70 -4.66 -25.18
N TYR A 628 -18.02 -3.37 -25.11
CA TYR A 628 -18.38 -2.59 -26.28
C TYR A 628 -17.23 -2.28 -27.23
N SER A 629 -15.98 -2.62 -26.89
CA SER A 629 -14.87 -2.39 -27.82
C SER A 629 -14.97 -3.25 -29.09
N LEU A 630 -15.74 -4.33 -29.02
CA LEU A 630 -15.93 -5.34 -30.07
C LEU A 630 -17.07 -5.03 -31.04
N GLU A 631 -17.91 -4.03 -30.72
CA GLU A 631 -18.86 -3.42 -31.65
C GLU A 631 -18.17 -2.32 -32.46
#